data_AF-A0A1V4QE82-F1
#
_entry.id   AF-A0A1V4QE82-F1
#
_cell.length_a   1.000
_cell.length_b   1.000
_cell.length_c   1.000
_cell.angle_alpha   90.00
_cell.angle_beta   90.00
_cell.angle_gamma   90.00
#
_symmetry.space_group_name_H-M   'P 1'
#
loop_
_entity.id
_entity.type
_entity.pdbx_description
1 polymer ?
#
loop_
_entity_poly.entity_id
_entity_poly.type
_entity_poly.pdbx_seq_one_letter_code
_entity_poly.pdbx_strand_id
1 'polypeptide(L)'
;MTTNAHPGDITTLVDQLTALGGTMPAELQSTIDTIAAVNSWTSPQPTDITGLVRRGELTADNAGDVLDAALHQPTITAGDLKVKAKAALVQRFAEQIAGPAGDEIIDSIRPAFTKSCKAIADAALIVDHTVRADDLAEADDKFIAAWRTIGEHRATLDQVDALTHTLTDRFEVLGTPQPWHGRNWLGAALHTPDVARLDLVGRALSQPNGTGGPRGGKWHQIASALRLNTISSARAILAEAHRDHREREAADYAATHGTLAQAH
;
A
#
# COMPACT_ATOMS: atom_id res chain seq x y z
N MET A 1 -8.30 -12.02 -7.95
CA MET A 1 -6.92 -11.96 -7.43
C MET A 1 -6.99 -12.33 -5.96
N THR A 2 -6.28 -13.35 -5.49
CA THR A 2 -6.12 -13.59 -4.04
C THR A 2 -5.00 -12.69 -3.53
N THR A 3 -5.31 -11.73 -2.66
CA THR A 3 -4.30 -10.81 -2.11
C THR A 3 -3.39 -11.51 -1.09
N ASN A 4 -2.11 -11.11 -1.05
CA ASN A 4 -1.16 -11.49 0.02
C ASN A 4 -1.36 -10.69 1.32
N ALA A 5 -2.34 -9.79 1.37
CA ALA A 5 -2.60 -8.94 2.53
C ALA A 5 -3.11 -9.72 3.74
N HIS A 6 -2.70 -9.25 4.91
CA HIS A 6 -3.15 -9.71 6.21
C HIS A 6 -3.81 -8.57 6.99
N PRO A 7 -4.60 -8.88 8.04
CA PRO A 7 -5.21 -7.85 8.88
C PRO A 7 -4.19 -6.83 9.46
N GLY A 8 -2.95 -7.27 9.75
CA GLY A 8 -1.89 -6.38 10.24
C GLY A 8 -1.40 -5.37 9.21
N ASP A 9 -1.51 -5.68 7.90
CA ASP A 9 -1.15 -4.74 6.84
C ASP A 9 -2.15 -3.58 6.76
N ILE A 10 -3.43 -3.84 7.07
CA ILE A 10 -4.47 -2.80 7.15
C ILE A 10 -4.16 -1.83 8.30
N THR A 11 -3.78 -2.34 9.48
CA THR A 11 -3.35 -1.49 10.61
C THR A 11 -2.11 -0.67 10.24
N THR A 12 -1.11 -1.31 9.62
CA THR A 12 0.11 -0.62 9.18
C THR A 12 -0.21 0.51 8.20
N LEU A 13 -1.11 0.28 7.25
CA LEU A 13 -1.55 1.29 6.30
C LEU A 13 -2.26 2.46 7.01
N VAL A 14 -3.15 2.19 7.96
CA VAL A 14 -3.85 3.22 8.75
C VAL A 14 -2.86 4.08 9.54
N ASP A 15 -1.87 3.45 10.19
CA ASP A 15 -0.85 4.16 10.97
C ASP A 15 0.01 5.05 10.08
N GLN A 16 0.45 4.54 8.92
CA GLN A 16 1.21 5.31 7.93
C GLN A 16 0.40 6.49 7.38
N LEU A 17 -0.87 6.27 7.04
CA LEU A 17 -1.76 7.31 6.53
C LEU A 17 -1.99 8.41 7.56
N THR A 18 -2.23 8.02 8.81
CA THR A 18 -2.43 8.94 9.93
C THR A 18 -1.18 9.77 10.20
N ALA A 19 0.01 9.15 10.18
CA ALA A 19 1.29 9.85 10.36
C ALA A 19 1.54 10.92 9.30
N LEU A 20 1.04 10.71 8.08
CA LEU A 20 1.11 11.66 6.97
C LEU A 20 -0.01 12.72 7.00
N GLY A 21 -0.95 12.63 7.95
CA GLY A 21 -2.12 13.50 8.04
C GLY A 21 -3.16 13.25 6.93
N GLY A 22 -3.13 12.08 6.30
CA GLY A 22 -4.13 11.69 5.31
C GLY A 22 -5.42 11.18 5.94
N THR A 23 -6.41 10.91 5.09
CA THR A 23 -7.77 10.55 5.53
C THR A 23 -8.16 9.21 4.94
N MET A 24 -8.67 8.30 5.78
CA MET A 24 -9.20 7.02 5.32
C MET A 24 -10.58 7.23 4.66
N PRO A 25 -10.79 6.77 3.41
CA PRO A 25 -12.10 6.79 2.76
C PRO A 25 -13.16 6.03 3.55
N ALA A 26 -14.39 6.52 3.53
CA ALA A 26 -15.49 5.95 4.32
C ALA A 26 -15.78 4.47 3.98
N GLU A 27 -15.63 4.09 2.71
CA GLU A 27 -15.83 2.71 2.27
C GLU A 27 -14.80 1.75 2.89
N LEU A 28 -13.53 2.15 2.95
CA LEU A 28 -12.47 1.36 3.57
C LEU A 28 -12.62 1.32 5.09
N GLN A 29 -13.02 2.45 5.69
CA GLN A 29 -13.31 2.52 7.13
C GLN A 29 -14.44 1.56 7.52
N SER A 30 -15.52 1.48 6.72
CA SER A 30 -16.62 0.53 6.96
C SER A 30 -16.14 -0.93 6.98
N THR A 31 -15.21 -1.30 6.09
CA THR A 31 -14.61 -2.63 6.08
C THR A 31 -13.73 -2.86 7.33
N ILE A 32 -12.96 -1.86 7.77
CA ILE A 32 -12.16 -1.91 9.01
C ILE A 32 -13.07 -2.11 10.23
N ASP A 33 -14.16 -1.34 10.32
CA ASP A 33 -15.12 -1.44 11.43
C ASP A 33 -15.79 -2.82 11.46
N THR A 34 -16.07 -3.40 10.28
CA THR A 34 -16.61 -4.76 10.16
C THR A 34 -15.58 -5.80 10.64
N ILE A 35 -14.30 -5.64 10.33
CA ILE A 35 -13.23 -6.51 10.83
C ILE A 35 -13.15 -6.43 12.36
N ALA A 36 -13.25 -5.22 12.92
CA ALA A 36 -13.28 -5.02 14.37
C ALA A 36 -14.49 -5.73 15.01
N ALA A 37 -15.67 -5.60 14.42
CA ALA A 37 -16.89 -6.28 14.87
C ALA A 37 -16.76 -7.81 14.84
N VAL A 38 -16.16 -8.38 13.79
CA VAL A 38 -15.88 -9.83 13.70
C VAL A 38 -14.89 -10.29 14.76
N ASN A 39 -13.87 -9.48 15.08
CA ASN A 39 -12.94 -9.80 16.16
C ASN A 39 -13.63 -9.81 17.52
N SER A 40 -14.49 -8.84 17.80
CA SER A 40 -15.26 -8.75 19.06
C SER A 40 -16.41 -9.75 19.16
N TRP A 41 -16.85 -10.35 18.05
CA TRP A 41 -17.97 -11.29 18.06
C TRP A 41 -17.70 -12.49 18.96
N THR A 42 -18.56 -12.75 19.93
CA THR A 42 -18.50 -13.98 20.74
C THR A 42 -19.56 -14.94 20.25
N SER A 43 -19.16 -16.18 19.95
CA SER A 43 -20.12 -17.20 19.59
C SER A 43 -21.02 -17.51 20.79
N PRO A 44 -22.34 -17.66 20.57
CA PRO A 44 -23.23 -18.20 21.57
C PRO A 44 -22.65 -19.53 22.08
N GLN A 45 -22.54 -19.67 23.41
CA GLN A 45 -22.08 -20.94 23.98
C GLN A 45 -23.11 -22.02 23.67
N PRO A 46 -22.66 -23.25 23.33
CA PRO A 46 -23.57 -24.36 23.21
C PRO A 46 -24.42 -24.52 24.46
N THR A 47 -25.71 -24.78 24.29
CA THR A 47 -26.58 -25.12 25.41
C THR A 47 -26.05 -26.39 26.09
N ASP A 48 -25.67 -26.30 27.37
CA ASP A 48 -25.21 -27.44 28.17
C ASP A 48 -26.38 -28.33 28.58
N ILE A 49 -26.81 -29.19 27.65
CA ILE A 49 -27.92 -30.13 27.87
C ILE A 49 -27.62 -31.04 29.07
N THR A 50 -26.39 -31.51 29.22
CA THR A 50 -26.00 -32.41 30.33
C THR A 50 -26.11 -31.71 31.68
N GLY A 51 -25.71 -30.44 31.76
CA GLY A 51 -25.90 -29.61 32.95
C GLY A 51 -27.36 -29.31 33.25
N LEU A 52 -28.17 -29.02 32.24
CA LEU A 52 -29.62 -28.83 32.39
C LEU A 52 -30.30 -30.09 32.94
N VAL A 53 -29.94 -31.27 32.43
CA VAL A 53 -30.41 -32.57 32.94
C VAL A 53 -29.96 -32.77 34.39
N ARG A 54 -28.68 -32.51 34.69
CA ARG A 54 -28.13 -32.71 36.04
C ARG A 54 -28.76 -31.80 37.09
N ARG A 55 -29.18 -30.59 36.70
CA ARG A 55 -29.88 -29.62 37.56
C ARG A 55 -31.40 -29.81 37.60
N GLY A 56 -31.95 -30.71 36.77
CA GLY A 56 -33.41 -30.91 36.66
C GLY A 56 -34.15 -29.76 35.98
N GLU A 57 -33.43 -28.94 35.22
CA GLU A 57 -33.95 -27.74 34.53
C GLU A 57 -34.49 -28.06 33.12
N LEU A 58 -34.21 -29.27 32.61
CA LEU A 58 -34.81 -29.79 31.38
C LEU A 58 -36.18 -30.39 31.70
N THR A 59 -37.25 -29.71 31.29
CA THR A 59 -38.65 -30.11 31.51
C THR A 59 -39.33 -30.43 30.19
N ALA A 60 -40.48 -31.11 30.24
CA ALA A 60 -41.27 -31.39 29.03
C ALA A 60 -41.68 -30.10 28.28
N ASP A 61 -41.89 -29.01 29.03
CA ASP A 61 -42.34 -27.73 28.49
C ASP A 61 -41.24 -26.95 27.76
N ASN A 62 -39.95 -27.21 28.04
CA ASN A 62 -38.82 -26.51 27.42
C ASN A 62 -37.90 -27.41 26.57
N ALA A 63 -38.10 -28.74 26.61
CA ALA A 63 -37.22 -29.69 25.93
C ALA A 63 -37.20 -29.50 24.41
N GLY A 64 -38.33 -29.16 23.80
CA GLY A 64 -38.42 -28.89 22.36
C GLY A 64 -37.48 -27.77 21.93
N ASP A 65 -37.61 -26.60 22.56
CA ASP A 65 -36.81 -25.41 22.24
C ASP A 65 -35.31 -25.62 22.54
N VAL A 66 -34.99 -26.30 23.65
CA VAL A 66 -33.60 -26.59 24.04
C VAL A 66 -32.91 -27.52 23.05
N LEU A 67 -33.60 -28.60 22.64
CA LEU A 67 -33.05 -29.55 21.68
C LEU A 67 -32.98 -28.95 20.27
N ASP A 68 -33.99 -28.19 19.86
CA ASP A 68 -34.01 -27.54 18.55
C ASP A 68 -32.91 -26.49 18.43
N ALA A 69 -32.69 -25.68 19.48
CA ALA A 69 -31.57 -24.73 19.55
C ALA A 69 -30.20 -25.44 19.53
N ALA A 70 -30.08 -26.62 20.12
CA ALA A 70 -28.86 -27.41 20.09
C ALA A 70 -28.59 -28.03 18.70
N LEU A 71 -29.63 -28.47 18.00
CA LEU A 71 -29.54 -29.03 16.65
C LEU A 71 -29.23 -27.95 15.59
N HIS A 72 -29.69 -26.72 15.80
CA HIS A 72 -29.40 -25.58 14.93
C HIS A 72 -28.01 -24.96 15.14
N GLN A 73 -27.19 -25.52 16.04
CA GLN A 73 -25.83 -25.02 16.21
C GLN A 73 -25.00 -25.25 14.94
N PRO A 74 -24.29 -24.21 14.45
CA PRO A 74 -23.45 -24.37 13.28
C PRO A 74 -22.38 -25.43 13.54
N THR A 75 -22.25 -26.38 12.63
CA THR A 75 -21.18 -27.41 12.62
C THR A 75 -19.79 -26.82 12.42
N ILE A 76 -19.70 -25.55 12.02
CA ILE A 76 -18.46 -24.80 11.87
C ILE A 76 -18.11 -24.16 13.21
N THR A 77 -16.89 -24.39 13.70
CA THR A 77 -16.44 -23.75 14.93
C THR A 77 -16.40 -22.22 14.76
N ALA A 78 -16.72 -21.50 15.82
CA ALA A 78 -16.70 -20.03 15.82
C ALA A 78 -15.34 -19.45 15.39
N GLY A 79 -14.25 -20.12 15.74
CA GLY A 79 -12.90 -19.75 15.33
C GLY A 79 -12.75 -19.82 13.81
N ASP A 80 -13.19 -20.91 13.18
CA ASP A 80 -13.12 -21.09 11.73
C ASP A 80 -13.96 -20.05 10.99
N LEU A 81 -15.15 -19.73 11.52
CA LEU A 81 -16.01 -18.70 10.94
C LEU A 81 -15.32 -17.32 10.98
N LYS A 82 -14.70 -16.96 12.11
CA LYS A 82 -13.94 -15.71 12.23
C LYS A 82 -12.77 -15.64 11.26
N VAL A 83 -12.03 -16.74 11.09
CA VAL A 83 -10.89 -16.79 10.17
C VAL A 83 -11.37 -16.58 8.73
N LYS A 84 -12.41 -17.30 8.30
CA LYS A 84 -12.98 -17.16 6.96
C LYS A 84 -13.57 -15.77 6.71
N ALA A 85 -14.32 -15.24 7.67
CA ALA A 85 -14.91 -13.89 7.58
C ALA A 85 -13.81 -12.82 7.46
N LYS A 86 -12.74 -12.92 8.27
CA LYS A 86 -11.62 -11.99 8.19
C LYS A 86 -10.89 -12.08 6.85
N ALA A 87 -10.64 -13.28 6.34
CA ALA A 87 -10.01 -13.46 5.03
C ALA A 87 -10.85 -12.80 3.92
N ALA A 88 -12.17 -12.99 3.94
CA ALA A 88 -13.07 -12.36 2.98
C ALA A 88 -13.10 -10.82 3.11
N LEU A 89 -13.06 -10.29 4.33
CA LEU A 89 -13.04 -8.84 4.57
C LEU A 89 -11.72 -8.20 4.15
N VAL A 90 -10.58 -8.87 4.39
CA VAL A 90 -9.26 -8.40 3.91
C VAL A 90 -9.21 -8.41 2.38
N GLN A 91 -9.76 -9.45 1.75
CA GLN A 91 -9.89 -9.50 0.30
C GLN A 91 -10.75 -8.36 -0.24
N ARG A 92 -11.90 -8.10 0.38
CA ARG A 92 -12.77 -6.96 0.03
C ARG A 92 -12.04 -5.63 0.19
N PHE A 93 -11.29 -5.46 1.28
CA PHE A 93 -10.48 -4.25 1.51
C PHE A 93 -9.45 -4.06 0.38
N ALA A 94 -8.76 -5.13 -0.02
CA ALA A 94 -7.78 -5.11 -1.12
C ALA A 94 -8.43 -4.74 -2.46
N GLU A 95 -9.65 -5.21 -2.72
CA GLU A 95 -10.40 -4.86 -3.94
C GLU A 95 -10.85 -3.40 -3.93
N GLN A 96 -11.31 -2.89 -2.78
CA GLN A 96 -11.74 -1.51 -2.61
C GLN A 96 -10.57 -0.53 -2.75
N ILE A 97 -9.43 -0.82 -2.12
CA ILE A 97 -8.24 0.03 -2.18
C ILE A 97 -7.59 0.00 -3.57
N ALA A 98 -7.78 -1.08 -4.33
CA ALA A 98 -7.42 -1.14 -5.74
C ALA A 98 -8.32 -0.27 -6.62
N GLY A 99 -9.39 0.34 -6.10
CA GLY A 99 -10.32 1.19 -6.83
C GLY A 99 -10.21 2.68 -6.48
N PRO A 100 -11.30 3.45 -6.67
CA PRO A 100 -11.35 4.88 -6.35
C PRO A 100 -10.98 5.23 -4.91
N ALA A 101 -11.27 4.35 -3.95
CA ALA A 101 -10.91 4.59 -2.56
C ALA A 101 -9.38 4.70 -2.36
N GLY A 102 -8.58 3.91 -3.08
CA GLY A 102 -7.13 4.07 -3.02
C GLY A 102 -6.63 5.35 -3.71
N ASP A 103 -7.34 5.85 -4.72
CA ASP A 103 -7.05 7.16 -5.31
C ASP A 103 -7.27 8.29 -4.28
N GLU A 104 -8.36 8.22 -3.51
CA GLU A 104 -8.66 9.16 -2.43
C GLU A 104 -7.58 9.16 -1.32
N ILE A 105 -7.05 7.98 -0.97
CA ILE A 105 -5.91 7.87 -0.03
C ILE A 105 -4.73 8.68 -0.56
N ILE A 106 -4.34 8.46 -1.82
CA ILE A 106 -3.21 9.17 -2.43
C ILE A 106 -3.48 10.68 -2.50
N ASP A 107 -4.68 11.08 -2.88
CA ASP A 107 -5.05 12.49 -2.97
C ASP A 107 -5.00 13.20 -1.61
N SER A 108 -5.33 12.49 -0.53
CA SER A 108 -5.25 13.05 0.83
C SER A 108 -3.81 13.36 1.27
N ILE A 109 -2.82 12.56 0.85
CA ILE A 109 -1.40 12.73 1.23
C ILE A 109 -0.60 13.55 0.20
N ARG A 110 -1.14 13.74 -1.01
CA ARG A 110 -0.51 14.49 -2.11
C ARG A 110 -0.03 15.89 -1.72
N PRO A 111 -0.74 16.69 -0.89
CA PRO A 111 -0.24 17.99 -0.46
C PRO A 111 1.05 17.89 0.37
N ALA A 112 1.14 16.94 1.31
CA ALA A 112 2.32 16.72 2.14
C ALA A 112 3.52 16.27 1.31
N PHE A 113 3.29 15.39 0.34
CA PHE A 113 4.29 14.95 -0.63
C PHE A 113 4.81 16.12 -1.47
N THR A 114 3.90 16.88 -2.10
CA THR A 114 4.25 17.99 -3.00
C THR A 114 5.03 19.08 -2.26
N LYS A 115 4.60 19.42 -1.03
CA LYS A 115 5.32 20.35 -0.15
C LYS A 115 6.75 19.87 0.13
N SER A 116 6.92 18.58 0.42
CA SER A 116 8.22 18.00 0.77
C SER A 116 9.16 17.91 -0.43
N CYS A 117 8.66 17.52 -1.60
CA CYS A 117 9.41 17.57 -2.85
C CYS A 117 9.90 18.98 -3.16
N LYS A 118 9.02 19.98 -3.05
CA LYS A 118 9.38 21.39 -3.26
C LYS A 118 10.43 21.87 -2.27
N ALA A 119 10.26 21.58 -0.98
CA ALA A 119 11.20 22.01 0.05
C ALA A 119 12.60 21.40 -0.13
N ILE A 120 12.68 20.11 -0.49
CA ILE A 120 13.97 19.47 -0.80
C ILE A 120 14.58 20.07 -2.07
N ALA A 121 13.78 20.27 -3.13
CA ALA A 121 14.28 20.86 -4.37
C ALA A 121 14.80 22.29 -4.17
N ASP A 122 14.07 23.12 -3.41
CA ASP A 122 14.48 24.49 -3.10
C ASP A 122 15.74 24.50 -2.21
N ALA A 123 15.86 23.59 -1.24
CA ALA A 123 17.04 23.47 -0.39
C ALA A 123 18.27 22.91 -1.14
N ALA A 124 18.07 22.03 -2.13
CA ALA A 124 19.12 21.49 -2.98
C ALA A 124 19.79 22.55 -3.88
N LEU A 125 19.16 23.72 -4.07
CA LEU A 125 19.80 24.87 -4.74
C LEU A 125 20.85 25.56 -3.87
N ILE A 126 20.86 25.29 -2.56
CA ILE A 126 21.75 25.92 -1.58
C ILE A 126 22.77 24.90 -1.07
N VAL A 127 22.32 23.67 -0.80
CA VAL A 127 23.12 22.62 -0.19
C VAL A 127 23.26 21.47 -1.18
N ASP A 128 24.48 21.20 -1.62
CA ASP A 128 24.75 20.03 -2.46
C ASP A 128 24.57 18.72 -1.68
N HIS A 129 24.21 17.66 -2.39
CA HIS A 129 24.00 16.34 -1.82
C HIS A 129 25.24 15.75 -1.11
N THR A 130 26.45 16.19 -1.44
CA THR A 130 27.69 15.69 -0.80
C THR A 130 27.96 16.24 0.60
N VAL A 131 27.27 17.32 0.99
CA VAL A 131 27.47 18.05 2.25
C VAL A 131 27.06 17.20 3.46
N ARG A 132 28.00 17.03 4.40
CA ARG A 132 27.82 16.29 5.66
C ARG A 132 27.60 17.24 6.84
N ALA A 133 27.24 16.67 8.00
CA ALA A 133 27.05 17.44 9.22
C ALA A 133 28.33 18.16 9.68
N ASP A 134 29.49 17.55 9.45
CA ASP A 134 30.79 18.10 9.85
C ASP A 134 31.16 19.36 9.04
N ASP A 135 30.64 19.48 7.81
CA ASP A 135 30.87 20.63 6.93
C ASP A 135 30.06 21.88 7.35
N LEU A 136 29.21 21.77 8.38
CA LEU A 136 28.35 22.85 8.86
C LEU A 136 29.05 23.78 9.87
N ALA A 137 30.24 23.45 10.35
CA ALA A 137 30.89 24.17 11.44
C ALA A 137 31.16 25.66 11.13
N GLU A 138 31.40 25.98 9.86
CA GLU A 138 31.67 27.34 9.38
C GLU A 138 30.57 27.88 8.45
N ALA A 139 29.46 27.15 8.31
CA ALA A 139 28.37 27.51 7.41
C ALA A 139 27.51 28.65 7.98
N ASP A 140 26.93 29.45 7.09
CA ASP A 140 25.99 30.50 7.50
C ASP A 140 24.62 29.93 7.92
N ASP A 141 23.84 30.75 8.63
CA ASP A 141 22.52 30.36 9.13
C ASP A 141 21.57 29.89 8.02
N LYS A 142 21.68 30.46 6.82
CA LYS A 142 20.84 30.11 5.66
C LYS A 142 21.16 28.71 5.16
N PHE A 143 22.44 28.36 5.07
CA PHE A 143 22.92 27.04 4.68
C PHE A 143 22.53 25.98 5.71
N ILE A 144 22.69 26.27 7.00
CA ILE A 144 22.26 25.38 8.09
C ILE A 144 20.75 25.16 8.06
N ALA A 145 19.95 26.21 7.84
CA ALA A 145 18.50 26.11 7.72
C ALA A 145 18.06 25.25 6.51
N ALA A 146 18.70 25.42 5.35
CA ALA A 146 18.45 24.60 4.18
C ALA A 146 18.80 23.12 4.44
N TRP A 147 19.95 22.85 5.08
CA TRP A 147 20.37 21.49 5.42
C TRP A 147 19.42 20.79 6.41
N ARG A 148 18.86 21.53 7.38
CA ARG A 148 17.84 21.02 8.30
C ARG A 148 16.53 20.68 7.58
N THR A 149 16.05 21.59 6.74
CA THR A 149 14.85 21.43 5.90
C THR A 149 14.89 20.13 5.10
N ILE A 150 16.04 19.78 4.52
CA ILE A 150 16.22 18.53 3.76
C ILE A 150 15.93 17.30 4.63
N GLY A 151 16.41 17.28 5.88
CA GLY A 151 16.22 16.14 6.78
C GLY A 151 14.77 15.96 7.22
N GLU A 152 14.08 17.06 7.52
CA GLU A 152 12.67 17.05 7.94
C GLU A 152 11.77 16.53 6.82
N HIS A 153 11.92 17.08 5.61
CA HIS A 153 11.09 16.70 4.47
C HIS A 153 11.46 15.33 3.89
N ARG A 154 12.70 14.87 4.08
CA ARG A 154 13.07 13.49 3.73
C ARG A 154 12.25 12.49 4.52
N ALA A 155 12.07 12.70 5.82
CA ALA A 155 11.32 11.76 6.66
C ALA A 155 9.87 11.60 6.15
N THR A 156 9.25 12.71 5.72
CA THR A 156 7.93 12.68 5.09
C THR A 156 7.93 11.90 3.77
N LEU A 157 8.93 12.09 2.90
CA LEU A 157 9.01 11.32 1.65
C LEU A 157 9.29 9.84 1.88
N ASP A 158 10.14 9.49 2.85
CA ASP A 158 10.39 8.10 3.26
C ASP A 158 9.10 7.43 3.79
N GLN A 159 8.24 8.17 4.51
CA GLN A 159 6.93 7.68 4.96
C GLN A 159 5.93 7.50 3.81
N VAL A 160 5.87 8.44 2.85
CA VAL A 160 5.04 8.28 1.65
C VAL A 160 5.50 7.07 0.85
N ASP A 161 6.80 6.88 0.66
CA ASP A 161 7.37 5.73 -0.04
C ASP A 161 7.00 4.42 0.67
N ALA A 162 7.09 4.36 2.00
CA ALA A 162 6.67 3.19 2.78
C ALA A 162 5.18 2.87 2.63
N LEU A 163 4.32 3.91 2.60
CA LEU A 163 2.89 3.74 2.33
C LEU A 163 2.67 3.19 0.92
N THR A 164 3.34 3.74 -0.09
CA THR A 164 3.21 3.25 -1.47
C THR A 164 3.70 1.81 -1.64
N HIS A 165 4.78 1.40 -0.97
CA HIS A 165 5.22 0.01 -0.94
C HIS A 165 4.20 -0.90 -0.28
N THR A 166 3.52 -0.43 0.78
CA THR A 166 2.44 -1.20 1.40
C THR A 166 1.29 -1.40 0.41
N LEU A 167 0.91 -0.36 -0.34
CA LEU A 167 -0.10 -0.45 -1.40
C LEU A 167 0.32 -1.41 -2.52
N THR A 168 1.56 -1.34 -3.01
CA THR A 168 2.01 -2.16 -4.14
C THR A 168 2.32 -3.59 -3.76
N ASP A 169 2.97 -3.82 -2.62
CA ASP A 169 3.56 -5.13 -2.30
C ASP A 169 2.63 -5.98 -1.44
N ARG A 170 1.78 -5.36 -0.60
CA ARG A 170 0.81 -6.09 0.24
C ARG A 170 -0.55 -6.19 -0.43
N PHE A 171 -1.03 -5.06 -0.96
CA PHE A 171 -2.36 -4.99 -1.57
C PHE A 171 -2.36 -5.18 -3.09
N GLU A 172 -1.19 -5.24 -3.73
CA GLU A 172 -1.04 -5.48 -5.17
C GLU A 172 -1.90 -4.53 -6.02
N VAL A 173 -2.05 -3.27 -5.57
CA VAL A 173 -2.96 -2.33 -6.25
C VAL A 173 -2.54 -2.02 -7.69
N LEU A 174 -1.29 -2.30 -8.07
CA LEU A 174 -0.80 -2.15 -9.45
C LEU A 174 -0.59 -3.49 -10.18
N GLY A 175 -1.03 -4.59 -9.58
CA GLY A 175 -0.74 -5.94 -10.04
C GLY A 175 0.66 -6.40 -9.65
N THR A 176 1.12 -7.48 -10.30
CA THR A 176 2.41 -8.12 -10.00
C THR A 176 3.53 -7.63 -10.92
N PRO A 177 4.78 -7.55 -10.43
CA PRO A 177 5.93 -7.26 -11.27
C PRO A 177 6.07 -8.25 -12.43
N GLN A 178 6.47 -7.78 -13.61
CA GLN A 178 6.80 -8.64 -14.76
C GLN A 178 8.33 -8.84 -14.85
N PRO A 179 8.82 -9.92 -15.48
CA PRO A 179 10.25 -10.24 -15.54
C PRO A 179 11.12 -9.15 -16.19
N TRP A 180 10.55 -8.39 -17.13
CA TRP A 180 11.21 -7.31 -17.86
C TRP A 180 11.10 -5.96 -17.14
N HIS A 181 10.47 -5.91 -15.96
CA HIS A 181 10.34 -4.69 -15.18
C HIS A 181 11.70 -4.24 -14.64
N GLY A 182 11.96 -2.94 -14.74
CA GLY A 182 13.05 -2.30 -14.02
C GLY A 182 12.86 -2.42 -12.50
N ARG A 183 13.94 -2.20 -11.74
CA ARG A 183 13.87 -2.27 -10.27
C ARG A 183 12.89 -1.21 -9.73
N ASN A 184 12.03 -1.61 -8.79
CA ASN A 184 11.00 -0.78 -8.15
C ASN A 184 10.03 -0.08 -9.11
N TRP A 185 9.73 -0.69 -10.28
CA TRP A 185 8.89 -0.05 -11.29
C TRP A 185 7.46 0.23 -10.85
N LEU A 186 6.83 -0.68 -10.10
CA LEU A 186 5.48 -0.47 -9.59
C LEU A 186 5.44 0.75 -8.66
N GLY A 187 6.37 0.83 -7.71
CA GLY A 187 6.54 2.02 -6.87
C GLY A 187 6.86 3.28 -7.69
N ALA A 188 7.68 3.17 -8.74
CA ALA A 188 8.02 4.29 -9.62
C ALA A 188 6.80 4.85 -10.37
N ALA A 189 5.85 4.00 -10.77
CA ALA A 189 4.63 4.43 -11.44
C ALA A 189 3.78 5.37 -10.56
N LEU A 190 3.87 5.23 -9.23
CA LEU A 190 3.25 6.14 -8.29
C LEU A 190 4.01 7.47 -8.13
N HIS A 191 5.25 7.58 -8.60
CA HIS A 191 6.12 8.74 -8.34
C HIS A 191 6.58 9.48 -9.60
N THR A 192 6.35 8.93 -10.79
CA THR A 192 6.81 9.49 -12.07
C THR A 192 5.73 10.35 -12.72
N PRO A 193 6.05 11.44 -13.42
CA PRO A 193 5.05 12.20 -14.16
C PRO A 193 4.55 11.47 -15.42
N ASP A 194 5.36 10.58 -15.99
CA ASP A 194 5.08 9.87 -17.25
C ASP A 194 5.90 8.57 -17.39
N VAL A 195 5.61 7.80 -18.44
CA VAL A 195 6.31 6.55 -18.79
C VAL A 195 7.79 6.77 -19.10
N ALA A 196 8.15 7.88 -19.76
CA ALA A 196 9.52 8.15 -20.18
C ALA A 196 10.50 8.27 -19.00
N ARG A 197 10.01 8.70 -17.83
CA ARG A 197 10.80 8.82 -16.60
C ARG A 197 10.70 7.61 -15.66
N LEU A 198 9.86 6.63 -15.97
CA LEU A 198 9.58 5.50 -15.09
C LEU A 198 10.85 4.73 -14.70
N ASP A 199 11.74 4.49 -15.66
CA ASP A 199 13.02 3.82 -15.45
C ASP A 199 13.99 4.61 -14.58
N LEU A 200 14.08 5.92 -14.81
CA LEU A 200 14.94 6.82 -14.05
C LEU A 200 14.50 6.87 -12.58
N VAL A 201 13.18 7.03 -12.36
CA VAL A 201 12.59 7.08 -11.01
C VAL A 201 12.73 5.73 -10.32
N GLY A 202 12.46 4.61 -10.99
CA GLY A 202 12.61 3.27 -10.42
C GLY A 202 14.04 2.97 -9.95
N ARG A 203 15.04 3.33 -10.76
CA ARG A 203 16.46 3.20 -10.37
C ARG A 203 16.80 4.06 -9.16
N ALA A 204 16.32 5.30 -9.09
CA ALA A 204 16.59 6.19 -7.97
C ALA A 204 15.92 5.71 -6.68
N LEU A 205 14.64 5.30 -6.74
CA LEU A 205 13.91 4.76 -5.59
C LEU A 205 14.52 3.48 -5.03
N SER A 206 15.21 2.74 -5.89
CA SER A 206 15.94 1.51 -5.56
C SER A 206 17.27 1.72 -4.83
N GLN A 207 17.77 2.96 -4.78
CA GLN A 207 19.00 3.25 -4.07
C GLN A 207 18.72 3.28 -2.57
N PRO A 208 19.52 2.57 -1.76
CA PRO A 208 19.39 2.69 -0.32
C PRO A 208 19.72 4.11 0.11
N ASN A 209 18.98 4.64 1.07
CA ASN A 209 19.40 5.81 1.82
C ASN A 209 20.61 5.39 2.68
N GLY A 210 21.81 5.37 2.10
CA GLY A 210 23.00 4.79 2.71
C GLY A 210 23.33 5.39 4.09
N THR A 211 23.94 4.58 4.96
CA THR A 211 24.54 5.05 6.21
C THR A 211 25.72 5.95 5.90
N GLY A 212 25.55 7.26 6.12
CA GLY A 212 26.55 8.28 5.76
C GLY A 212 26.43 8.82 4.33
N GLY A 213 25.32 8.56 3.65
CA GLY A 213 24.97 9.24 2.38
C GLY A 213 24.43 10.67 2.59
N PRO A 214 24.08 11.36 1.49
CA PRO A 214 23.46 12.69 1.52
C PRO A 214 22.35 12.78 2.56
N ARG A 215 22.22 13.91 3.27
CA ARG A 215 21.13 14.07 4.26
C ARG A 215 19.75 13.82 3.65
N GLY A 216 19.54 14.23 2.40
CA GLY A 216 18.31 14.01 1.64
C GLY A 216 18.15 12.61 1.04
N GLY A 217 19.15 11.73 1.18
CA GLY A 217 19.12 10.38 0.62
C GLY A 217 18.85 10.37 -0.89
N LYS A 218 18.09 9.37 -1.34
CA LYS A 218 17.67 9.23 -2.75
C LYS A 218 16.84 10.42 -3.26
N TRP A 219 16.10 11.09 -2.37
CA TRP A 219 15.20 12.18 -2.73
C TRP A 219 15.92 13.42 -3.23
N HIS A 220 17.13 13.70 -2.71
CA HIS A 220 17.86 14.91 -3.05
C HIS A 220 18.06 15.08 -4.56
N GLN A 221 18.28 13.98 -5.29
CA GLN A 221 18.55 14.00 -6.73
C GLN A 221 17.30 14.02 -7.61
N ILE A 222 16.16 13.56 -7.09
CA ILE A 222 14.95 13.31 -7.90
C ILE A 222 13.75 14.14 -7.48
N ALA A 223 13.76 14.79 -6.31
CA ALA A 223 12.59 15.44 -5.72
C ALA A 223 11.88 16.43 -6.66
N SER A 224 12.64 17.17 -7.48
CA SER A 224 12.11 18.12 -8.46
C SER A 224 11.42 17.46 -9.66
N ALA A 225 11.69 16.18 -9.91
CA ALA A 225 11.16 15.41 -11.03
C ALA A 225 9.99 14.49 -10.63
N LEU A 226 9.64 14.43 -9.34
CA LEU A 226 8.60 13.51 -8.86
C LEU A 226 7.19 14.12 -8.92
N ARG A 227 6.23 13.22 -9.12
CA ARG A 227 4.81 13.47 -8.95
C ARG A 227 4.18 12.25 -8.31
N LEU A 228 3.48 12.43 -7.20
CA LEU A 228 2.68 11.34 -6.63
C LEU A 228 1.46 11.11 -7.54
N ASN A 229 1.20 9.91 -8.02
CA ASN A 229 0.04 9.60 -8.87
C ASN A 229 -1.00 8.80 -8.10
N THR A 230 -2.27 9.03 -8.42
CA THR A 230 -3.33 8.12 -7.97
C THR A 230 -3.07 6.71 -8.50
N ILE A 231 -3.66 5.69 -7.88
CA ILE A 231 -3.52 4.29 -8.30
C ILE A 231 -4.00 4.13 -9.75
N SER A 232 -5.15 4.73 -10.09
CA SER A 232 -5.67 4.70 -11.47
C SER A 232 -4.69 5.32 -12.47
N SER A 233 -4.05 6.45 -12.11
CA SER A 233 -3.08 7.12 -12.98
C SER A 233 -1.79 6.30 -13.13
N ALA A 234 -1.29 5.72 -12.04
CA ALA A 234 -0.13 4.84 -12.05
C ALA A 234 -0.37 3.57 -12.90
N ARG A 235 -1.58 3.00 -12.84
CA ARG A 235 -1.97 1.89 -13.72
C ARG A 235 -1.97 2.28 -15.20
N ALA A 236 -2.42 3.49 -15.53
CA ALA A 236 -2.39 3.98 -16.90
C ALA A 236 -0.95 4.08 -17.43
N ILE A 237 -0.03 4.60 -16.62
CA ILE A 237 1.41 4.66 -16.92
C ILE A 237 1.96 3.25 -17.16
N LEU A 238 1.66 2.29 -16.29
CA LEU A 238 2.11 0.90 -16.45
C LEU A 238 1.51 0.24 -17.70
N ALA A 239 0.23 0.47 -17.99
CA ALA A 239 -0.44 -0.08 -19.16
C ALA A 239 0.17 0.45 -20.47
N GLU A 240 0.56 1.73 -20.50
CA GLU A 240 1.30 2.32 -21.60
C GLU A 240 2.71 1.71 -21.73
N ALA A 241 3.47 1.60 -20.64
CA ALA A 241 4.78 0.94 -20.64
C ALA A 241 4.72 -0.52 -21.13
N HIS A 242 3.67 -1.26 -20.75
CA HIS A 242 3.40 -2.63 -21.22
C HIS A 242 3.02 -2.69 -22.70
N ARG A 243 2.41 -1.64 -23.25
CA ARG A 243 2.13 -1.54 -24.68
C ARG A 243 3.44 -1.28 -25.44
N ASP A 244 4.21 -0.29 -25.02
CA ASP A 244 5.49 0.09 -25.65
C ASP A 244 6.51 -1.05 -25.65
N HIS A 245 6.53 -1.86 -24.59
CA HIS A 245 7.38 -3.05 -24.54
C HIS A 245 6.94 -4.12 -25.55
N ARG A 246 5.64 -4.45 -25.61
CA ARG A 246 5.13 -5.44 -26.56
C ARG A 246 5.32 -5.01 -28.01
N GLU A 247 5.18 -3.72 -28.30
CA GLU A 247 5.43 -3.16 -29.63
C GLU A 247 6.92 -3.28 -30.01
N ARG A 248 7.84 -2.98 -29.07
CA ARG A 248 9.28 -3.19 -29.28
C ARG A 248 9.63 -4.66 -29.50
N GLU A 249 9.12 -5.57 -28.67
CA GLU A 249 9.37 -7.00 -28.85
C GLU A 249 8.83 -7.51 -30.19
N ALA A 250 7.65 -7.07 -30.62
CA ALA A 250 7.08 -7.43 -31.91
C ALA A 250 7.93 -6.91 -33.08
N ALA A 251 8.44 -5.67 -32.98
CA ALA A 251 9.34 -5.10 -33.98
C ALA A 251 10.69 -5.83 -34.03
N ASP A 252 11.29 -6.12 -32.88
CA ASP A 252 12.55 -6.86 -32.77
C ASP A 252 12.40 -8.29 -33.32
N TYR A 253 11.29 -8.96 -33.01
CA TYR A 253 10.98 -10.28 -33.54
C TYR A 253 10.82 -10.25 -35.07
N ALA A 254 10.05 -9.29 -35.60
CA ALA A 254 9.87 -9.13 -37.04
C ALA A 254 11.21 -8.85 -37.76
N ALA A 255 12.10 -8.08 -37.15
CA ALA A 255 13.42 -7.77 -37.70
C ALA A 255 14.39 -8.96 -37.66
N THR A 256 14.28 -9.84 -36.67
CA THR A 256 15.23 -10.96 -36.44
C THR A 256 14.76 -12.30 -37.01
N HIS A 257 13.45 -12.53 -37.09
CA HIS A 257 12.85 -13.82 -37.48
C HIS A 257 11.87 -13.70 -38.67
N GLY A 258 11.62 -12.49 -39.18
CA GLY A 258 10.59 -12.20 -40.17
C GLY A 258 9.19 -12.05 -39.55
N THR A 259 8.25 -11.43 -40.26
CA THR A 259 6.85 -11.36 -39.83
C THR A 259 6.20 -12.75 -39.90
N LEU A 260 5.63 -13.22 -38.79
CA LEU A 260 4.71 -14.36 -38.84
C LEU A 260 3.57 -13.98 -39.79
N ALA A 261 3.46 -14.70 -40.91
CA ALA A 261 2.32 -14.60 -41.80
C ALA A 261 1.06 -14.87 -40.95
N GLN A 262 0.17 -13.88 -40.87
CA GLN A 262 -1.11 -14.02 -40.19
C GLN A 262 -1.85 -15.22 -40.79
N ALA A 263 -1.96 -16.31 -40.03
CA ALA A 263 -2.87 -17.39 -40.36
C ALA A 263 -4.30 -16.85 -40.13
N HIS A 264 -5.05 -16.76 -41.22
CA HIS A 264 -6.47 -16.40 -41.27
C HIS A 264 -7.34 -17.29 -40.39
#